data_AF-A0A2N5NAC5-F1
#
_entry.id   AF-A0A2N5NAC5-F1
#
_cell.length_a   1.000
_cell.length_b   1.000
_cell.length_c   1.000
_cell.angle_alpha   90.00
_cell.angle_beta   90.00
_cell.angle_gamma   90.00
#
_symmetry.space_group_name_H-M   'P 1'
#
loop_
_entity.id
_entity.type
_entity.pdbx_description
1 polymer ?
#
loop_
_entity_poly.entity_id
_entity_poly.type
_entity_poly.pdbx_seq_one_letter_code
_entity_poly.pdbx_strand_id
1 'polypeptide(L)'
;MDTGTHLVFGLGLAGLATVDPIVAASPAMFGAVLAGTIVGSQAPDLDGLLRLKSNALYIRNHRGASHSLPAVLGWTLLITAAIGLAWRGNVSWTHLAFWVLLAVSVHVFSDCFNTYGTQAARPISSKWISWNIIHIFDPFLFAAHAAALLLWALGAAAPQVVFPVLYAFVVLYYVWRTLVHRRTASSLPGLDPEAAEGERYILIPTLKPASWNVVKQLKDGAFRIGDLRGGKLSWTGTARCEEHEAIDQSKFDASVRSFLYFTSFACSEMTEHAWGYEVRWFDVRYRHRKQYPFVAVVVMDRDYKTLGSYVGWLSDERLQKRLRMNTY
;
A
#
# COMPACT_ATOMS: atom_id res chain seq x y z
N MET A 1 -3.32 2.79 2.61
CA MET A 1 -2.61 4.06 2.77
C MET A 1 -1.55 3.81 3.83
N ASP A 2 -0.98 4.82 4.48
CA ASP A 2 -0.24 4.60 5.71
C ASP A 2 -1.21 4.53 6.91
N THR A 3 -0.75 3.91 8.00
CA THR A 3 -1.51 3.73 9.25
C THR A 3 -2.02 5.05 9.84
N GLY A 4 -1.27 6.14 9.69
CA GLY A 4 -1.64 7.47 10.18
C GLY A 4 -2.83 8.03 9.41
N THR A 5 -2.83 7.89 8.08
CA THR A 5 -3.98 8.31 7.28
C THR A 5 -5.23 7.48 7.58
N HIS A 6 -5.09 6.17 7.80
CA HIS A 6 -6.21 5.34 8.23
C HIS A 6 -6.80 5.76 9.58
N LEU A 7 -5.98 6.22 10.51
CA LEU A 7 -6.46 6.71 11.80
C LEU A 7 -7.32 7.96 11.64
N VAL A 8 -6.86 8.96 10.87
CA VAL A 8 -7.63 10.19 10.66
C VAL A 8 -8.90 9.95 9.83
N PHE A 9 -8.90 8.93 8.95
CA PHE A 9 -10.12 8.46 8.29
C PHE A 9 -11.10 7.84 9.29
N GLY A 10 -10.64 6.99 10.21
CA GLY A 10 -11.51 6.39 11.24
C GLY A 10 -12.13 7.45 12.18
N LEU A 11 -11.34 8.45 12.59
CA LEU A 11 -11.83 9.60 13.34
C LEU A 11 -12.80 10.46 12.51
N GLY A 12 -12.49 10.70 11.24
CA GLY A 12 -13.36 11.42 10.32
C GLY A 12 -14.70 10.73 10.12
N LEU A 13 -14.72 9.41 10.01
CA LEU A 13 -15.94 8.62 9.87
C LEU A 13 -16.79 8.66 11.15
N ALA A 14 -16.16 8.69 12.33
CA ALA A 14 -16.89 8.91 13.58
C ALA A 14 -17.56 10.30 13.61
N GLY A 15 -16.84 11.33 13.13
CA GLY A 15 -17.39 12.66 12.95
C GLY A 15 -18.55 12.68 11.95
N LEU A 16 -18.41 11.98 10.82
CA LEU A 16 -19.48 11.82 9.83
C LEU A 16 -20.69 11.10 10.43
N ALA A 17 -20.48 10.13 11.32
CA ALA A 17 -21.58 9.39 11.94
C ALA A 17 -22.52 10.26 12.78
N THR A 18 -22.14 11.50 13.13
CA THR A 18 -23.05 12.44 13.80
C THR A 18 -24.22 12.90 12.93
N VAL A 19 -24.22 12.63 11.61
CA VAL A 19 -25.39 12.85 10.74
C VAL A 19 -26.47 11.79 10.94
N ASP A 20 -26.12 10.64 11.52
CA ASP A 20 -27.05 9.57 11.85
C ASP A 20 -27.78 9.92 13.15
N PRO A 21 -29.12 10.11 13.14
CA PRO A 21 -29.86 10.53 14.32
C PRO A 21 -29.74 9.57 15.51
N ILE A 22 -29.57 8.27 15.27
CA ILE A 22 -29.44 7.26 16.33
C ILE A 22 -28.08 7.39 17.02
N VAL A 23 -27.04 7.72 16.26
CA VAL A 23 -25.69 7.98 16.79
C VAL A 23 -25.65 9.33 17.51
N ALA A 24 -26.23 10.37 16.92
CA ALA A 24 -26.23 11.73 17.49
C ALA A 24 -27.05 11.84 18.79
N ALA A 25 -28.12 11.07 18.93
CA ALA A 25 -29.01 11.15 20.08
C ALA A 25 -28.46 10.48 21.35
N SER A 26 -27.39 9.68 21.26
CA SER A 26 -26.88 8.89 22.39
C SER A 26 -25.36 8.98 22.50
N PRO A 27 -24.82 9.55 23.59
CA PRO A 27 -23.37 9.54 23.85
C PRO A 27 -22.78 8.13 23.90
N ALA A 28 -23.55 7.16 24.40
CA ALA A 28 -23.14 5.76 24.43
C ALA A 28 -23.03 5.17 23.01
N MET A 29 -24.01 5.46 22.14
CA MET A 29 -23.99 5.04 20.73
C MET A 29 -22.82 5.70 19.99
N PHE A 30 -22.63 7.01 20.16
CA PHE A 30 -21.51 7.73 19.57
C PHE A 30 -20.16 7.18 20.01
N GLY A 31 -19.97 6.92 21.32
CA GLY A 31 -18.72 6.32 21.83
C GLY A 31 -18.44 4.95 21.23
N ALA A 32 -19.46 4.11 21.07
CA ALA A 32 -19.32 2.81 20.43
C ALA A 32 -18.98 2.92 18.93
N VAL A 33 -19.62 3.83 18.19
CA VAL A 33 -19.32 4.08 16.77
C VAL A 33 -17.93 4.65 16.59
N LEU A 34 -17.51 5.60 17.44
CA LEU A 34 -16.16 6.16 17.43
C LEU A 34 -15.10 5.07 17.60
N ALA A 35 -15.26 4.19 18.59
CA ALA A 35 -14.38 3.04 18.76
C ALA A 35 -14.43 2.12 17.54
N GLY A 36 -15.63 1.85 17.02
CA GLY A 36 -15.87 0.97 15.88
C GLY A 36 -15.21 1.46 14.60
N THR A 37 -15.30 2.75 14.28
CA THR A 37 -14.69 3.30 13.06
C THR A 37 -13.18 3.39 13.18
N ILE A 38 -12.62 3.74 14.35
CA ILE A 38 -11.16 3.74 14.57
C ILE A 38 -10.60 2.32 14.41
N VAL A 39 -11.18 1.35 15.11
CA VAL A 39 -10.72 -0.05 15.06
C VAL A 39 -10.96 -0.62 13.66
N GLY A 40 -12.13 -0.37 13.07
CA GLY A 40 -12.47 -0.81 11.71
C GLY A 40 -11.52 -0.26 10.64
N SER A 41 -11.12 1.00 10.75
CA SER A 41 -10.14 1.61 9.85
C SER A 41 -8.71 1.10 10.04
N GLN A 42 -8.41 0.32 11.08
CA GLN A 42 -7.08 -0.26 11.31
C GLN A 42 -7.05 -1.79 11.16
N ALA A 43 -8.20 -2.45 11.30
CA ALA A 43 -8.29 -3.90 11.40
C ALA A 43 -7.66 -4.67 10.22
N PRO A 44 -7.84 -4.27 8.94
CA PRO A 44 -7.21 -4.98 7.83
C PRO A 44 -5.68 -5.00 7.91
N ASP A 45 -5.06 -3.96 8.47
CA ASP A 45 -3.60 -3.84 8.63
C ASP A 45 -3.05 -4.51 9.90
N LEU A 46 -3.89 -5.16 10.71
CA LEU A 46 -3.43 -5.97 11.86
C LEU A 46 -2.59 -7.19 11.42
N ASP A 47 -2.64 -7.56 10.14
CA ASP A 47 -1.70 -8.51 9.54
C ASP A 47 -0.22 -8.04 9.64
N GLY A 48 0.02 -6.75 9.93
CA GLY A 48 1.31 -6.19 10.30
C GLY A 48 1.96 -6.88 11.50
N LEU A 49 1.17 -7.48 12.40
CA LEU A 49 1.68 -8.26 13.54
C LEU A 49 2.48 -9.50 13.09
N LEU A 50 2.30 -9.97 11.85
CA LEU A 50 3.11 -11.06 11.29
C LEU A 50 4.61 -10.70 11.21
N ARG A 51 4.95 -9.41 11.23
CA ARG A 51 6.35 -8.94 11.31
C ARG A 51 7.06 -9.47 12.55
N LEU A 52 6.33 -9.71 13.65
CA LEU A 52 6.88 -10.27 14.89
C LEU A 52 7.35 -11.72 14.72
N LYS A 53 6.79 -12.47 13.75
CA LYS A 53 7.23 -13.82 13.41
C LYS A 53 8.33 -13.82 12.36
N SER A 54 8.11 -13.13 11.24
CA SER A 54 9.09 -13.00 10.16
C SER A 54 8.68 -11.91 9.17
N ASN A 55 9.66 -11.17 8.65
CA ASN A 55 9.37 -10.14 7.64
C ASN A 55 8.91 -10.75 6.30
N ALA A 56 9.40 -11.93 5.94
CA ALA A 56 8.93 -12.66 4.76
C ALA A 56 7.45 -13.02 4.89
N LEU A 57 7.04 -13.50 6.07
CA LEU A 57 5.64 -13.83 6.35
C LEU A 57 4.75 -12.60 6.29
N TYR A 58 5.20 -11.47 6.84
CA TYR A 58 4.50 -10.19 6.70
C TYR A 58 4.30 -9.81 5.23
N ILE A 59 5.37 -9.74 4.43
CA ILE A 59 5.29 -9.30 3.03
C ILE A 59 4.38 -10.20 2.19
N ARG A 60 4.40 -11.51 2.47
CA ARG A 60 3.56 -12.47 1.75
C ARG A 60 2.06 -12.29 2.02
N ASN A 61 1.69 -11.86 3.22
CA ASN A 61 0.28 -11.84 3.65
C ASN A 61 -0.31 -10.44 3.73
N HIS A 62 0.53 -9.43 3.95
CA HIS A 62 0.08 -8.05 4.11
C HIS A 62 -0.72 -7.60 2.89
N ARG A 63 -1.90 -7.02 3.12
CA ARG A 63 -2.82 -6.58 2.06
C ARG A 63 -3.38 -7.69 1.15
N GLY A 64 -3.13 -8.94 1.52
CA GLY A 64 -3.64 -10.14 0.86
C GLY A 64 -4.97 -10.59 1.45
N ALA A 65 -4.95 -11.65 2.25
CA ALA A 65 -6.16 -12.27 2.79
C ALA A 65 -6.96 -11.36 3.74
N SER A 66 -6.28 -10.54 4.55
CA SER A 66 -6.86 -9.59 5.50
C SER A 66 -7.71 -8.48 4.88
N HIS A 67 -7.52 -8.23 3.58
CA HIS A 67 -8.20 -7.20 2.81
C HIS A 67 -9.26 -7.77 1.84
N SER A 68 -9.47 -9.09 1.85
CA SER A 68 -10.44 -9.76 0.98
C SER A 68 -11.89 -9.46 1.33
N LEU A 69 -12.84 -9.73 0.42
CA LEU A 69 -14.28 -9.58 0.69
C LEU A 69 -14.74 -10.35 1.96
N PRO A 70 -14.36 -11.63 2.16
CA PRO A 70 -14.69 -12.33 3.41
C PRO A 70 -14.06 -11.68 4.66
N ALA A 71 -12.85 -11.14 4.54
CA ALA A 71 -12.19 -10.49 5.66
C ALA A 71 -12.86 -9.16 6.03
N VAL A 72 -13.34 -8.38 5.06
CA VAL A 72 -14.13 -7.16 5.33
C VAL A 72 -15.36 -7.48 6.18
N LEU A 73 -16.11 -8.52 5.80
CA LEU A 73 -17.26 -8.98 6.58
C LEU A 73 -16.84 -9.56 7.94
N GLY A 74 -15.78 -10.36 7.98
CA GLY A 74 -15.25 -10.95 9.21
C GLY A 74 -14.83 -9.91 10.25
N TRP A 75 -14.04 -8.90 9.84
CA TRP A 75 -13.67 -7.79 10.69
C TRP A 75 -14.89 -7.01 11.17
N THR A 76 -15.84 -6.74 10.28
CA THR A 76 -17.07 -6.04 10.62
C THR A 76 -17.85 -6.76 11.73
N LEU A 77 -18.10 -8.06 11.55
CA LEU A 77 -18.84 -8.86 12.52
C LEU A 77 -18.09 -8.96 13.86
N LEU A 78 -16.77 -9.21 13.81
CA LEU A 78 -15.94 -9.34 15.01
C LEU A 78 -15.91 -8.05 15.83
N ILE A 79 -15.66 -6.92 15.18
CA ILE A 79 -15.57 -5.61 15.86
C ILE A 79 -16.94 -5.19 16.39
N THR A 80 -18.00 -5.36 15.61
CA THR A 80 -19.38 -5.06 16.04
C THR A 80 -19.75 -5.90 17.26
N ALA A 81 -19.47 -7.20 17.24
CA ALA A 81 -19.76 -8.08 18.36
C ALA A 81 -18.95 -7.70 19.61
N ALA A 82 -17.63 -7.48 19.47
CA ALA A 82 -16.79 -7.10 20.59
C ALA A 82 -17.25 -5.79 21.25
N ILE A 83 -17.55 -4.76 20.47
CA ILE A 83 -17.99 -3.45 20.98
C ILE A 83 -19.42 -3.52 21.50
N GLY A 84 -20.34 -4.16 20.77
CA GLY A 84 -21.74 -4.30 21.18
C GLY A 84 -21.90 -5.03 22.50
N LEU A 85 -21.10 -6.08 22.74
CA LEU A 85 -21.05 -6.79 24.01
C LEU A 85 -20.38 -5.95 25.13
N ALA A 86 -19.30 -5.23 24.81
CA ALA A 86 -18.64 -4.35 25.79
C ALA A 86 -19.56 -3.22 26.28
N TRP A 87 -20.43 -2.71 25.41
CA TRP A 87 -21.50 -1.75 25.74
C TRP A 87 -22.78 -2.39 26.29
N ARG A 88 -22.74 -3.70 26.61
CA ARG A 88 -23.84 -4.49 27.19
C ARG A 88 -25.15 -4.39 26.39
N GLY A 89 -25.07 -4.23 25.08
CA GLY A 89 -26.25 -4.10 24.22
C GLY A 89 -26.99 -2.76 24.31
N ASN A 90 -26.48 -1.76 25.03
CA ASN A 90 -27.07 -0.40 25.10
C ASN A 90 -26.84 0.43 23.82
N VAL A 91 -26.61 -0.23 22.69
CA VAL A 91 -26.29 0.36 21.39
C VAL A 91 -27.08 -0.35 20.30
N SER A 92 -27.41 0.39 19.24
CA SER A 92 -28.03 -0.20 18.07
C SER A 92 -27.01 -1.00 17.27
N TRP A 93 -27.16 -2.33 17.28
CA TRP A 93 -26.24 -3.24 16.60
C TRP A 93 -26.17 -3.00 15.09
N THR A 94 -27.29 -2.65 14.48
CA THR A 94 -27.38 -2.40 13.04
C THR A 94 -26.61 -1.14 12.64
N HIS A 95 -26.75 -0.05 13.39
CA HIS A 95 -26.03 1.19 13.14
C HIS A 95 -24.53 1.04 13.42
N LEU A 96 -24.17 0.36 14.52
CA LEU A 96 -22.77 0.04 14.82
C LEU A 96 -22.15 -0.79 13.69
N ALA A 97 -22.82 -1.86 13.25
CA ALA A 97 -22.36 -2.71 12.16
C ALA A 97 -22.18 -1.92 10.85
N PHE A 98 -23.12 -1.03 10.53
CA PHE A 98 -23.05 -0.19 9.34
C PHE A 98 -21.80 0.71 9.36
N TRP A 99 -21.56 1.44 10.45
CA TRP A 99 -20.42 2.36 10.54
C TRP A 99 -19.07 1.62 10.59
N VAL A 100 -19.01 0.47 11.26
CA VAL A 100 -17.83 -0.41 11.23
C VAL A 100 -17.59 -0.95 9.82
N LEU A 101 -18.62 -1.45 9.13
CA LEU A 101 -18.51 -1.94 7.76
C LEU A 101 -17.99 -0.86 6.83
N LEU A 102 -18.53 0.36 6.95
CA LEU A 102 -18.10 1.50 6.17
C LEU A 102 -16.61 1.80 6.43
N ALA A 103 -16.17 1.80 7.69
CA ALA A 103 -14.78 2.06 8.05
C ALA A 103 -13.80 1.01 7.48
N VAL A 104 -14.12 -0.28 7.61
CA VAL A 104 -13.32 -1.37 7.05
C VAL A 104 -13.33 -1.30 5.51
N SER A 105 -14.48 -1.02 4.90
CA SER A 105 -14.61 -0.93 3.44
C SER A 105 -13.82 0.25 2.88
N VAL A 106 -13.90 1.42 3.52
CA VAL A 106 -13.15 2.61 3.12
C VAL A 106 -11.65 2.37 3.23
N HIS A 107 -11.18 1.68 4.27
CA HIS A 107 -9.78 1.26 4.37
C HIS A 107 -9.35 0.46 3.14
N VAL A 108 -9.99 -0.70 2.90
CA VAL A 108 -9.61 -1.61 1.80
C VAL A 108 -9.75 -0.94 0.44
N PHE A 109 -10.81 -0.16 0.24
CA PHE A 109 -11.06 0.56 -1.01
C PHE A 109 -10.00 1.63 -1.27
N SER A 110 -9.63 2.42 -0.26
CA SER A 110 -8.57 3.44 -0.39
C SER A 110 -7.22 2.82 -0.73
N ASP A 111 -6.97 1.58 -0.29
CA ASP A 111 -5.73 0.88 -0.55
C ASP A 111 -5.58 0.41 -1.99
N CYS A 112 -6.68 0.20 -2.70
CA CYS A 112 -6.66 -0.09 -4.14
C CYS A 112 -6.14 1.10 -4.98
N PHE A 113 -6.18 2.33 -4.46
CA PHE A 113 -5.72 3.51 -5.20
C PHE A 113 -4.20 3.75 -5.11
N ASN A 114 -3.47 3.04 -4.25
CA ASN A 114 -2.01 3.18 -4.12
C ASN A 114 -1.24 2.13 -4.94
N THR A 115 0.08 2.29 -5.02
CA THR A 115 0.99 1.44 -5.83
C THR A 115 1.25 0.04 -5.27
N TYR A 116 1.01 -0.16 -3.97
CA TYR A 116 1.13 -1.47 -3.34
C TYR A 116 -0.09 -2.32 -3.68
N GLY A 117 -1.28 -1.69 -3.66
CA GLY A 117 -2.55 -2.36 -3.93
C GLY A 117 -2.95 -3.37 -2.88
N THR A 118 -4.01 -4.13 -3.17
CA THR A 118 -4.56 -5.17 -2.29
C THR A 118 -5.12 -6.34 -3.10
N GLN A 119 -5.35 -7.48 -2.46
CA GLN A 119 -6.14 -8.57 -3.02
C GLN A 119 -7.63 -8.45 -2.65
N ALA A 120 -8.20 -7.24 -2.77
CA ALA A 120 -9.57 -6.95 -2.33
C ALA A 120 -10.65 -7.85 -2.96
N ALA A 121 -10.45 -8.31 -4.19
CA ALA A 121 -11.41 -9.15 -4.91
C ALA A 121 -11.39 -10.64 -4.51
N ARG A 122 -10.57 -11.07 -3.53
CA ARG A 122 -10.61 -12.47 -3.07
C ARG A 122 -11.97 -12.79 -2.42
N PRO A 123 -12.53 -14.00 -2.64
CA PRO A 123 -11.94 -15.15 -3.35
C PRO A 123 -12.17 -15.16 -4.87
N ILE A 124 -12.89 -14.19 -5.44
CA ILE A 124 -13.22 -14.13 -6.88
C ILE A 124 -11.94 -14.02 -7.73
N SER A 125 -10.96 -13.25 -7.28
CA SER A 125 -9.65 -13.15 -7.92
C SER A 125 -8.51 -13.01 -6.92
N SER A 126 -7.37 -13.63 -7.20
CA SER A 126 -6.12 -13.44 -6.45
C SER A 126 -5.23 -12.32 -6.99
N LYS A 127 -5.69 -11.58 -8.02
CA LYS A 127 -4.92 -10.48 -8.61
C LYS A 127 -4.82 -9.31 -7.62
N TRP A 128 -3.63 -8.71 -7.57
CA TRP A 128 -3.40 -7.45 -6.86
C TRP A 128 -4.06 -6.30 -7.64
N ILE A 129 -4.90 -5.54 -6.95
CA ILE A 129 -5.58 -4.36 -7.47
C ILE A 129 -4.80 -3.13 -7.00
N SER A 130 -4.14 -2.45 -7.94
CA SER A 130 -3.35 -1.25 -7.72
C SER A 130 -3.59 -0.27 -8.87
N TRP A 131 -4.34 0.80 -8.61
CA TRP A 131 -4.67 1.81 -9.63
C TRP A 131 -3.64 2.93 -9.77
N ASN A 132 -2.66 3.02 -8.86
CA ASN A 132 -1.58 4.01 -8.88
C ASN A 132 -2.06 5.48 -8.96
N ILE A 133 -3.15 5.82 -8.27
CA ILE A 133 -3.76 7.16 -8.31
C ILE A 133 -3.17 8.09 -7.25
N ILE A 134 -2.97 7.59 -6.04
CA ILE A 134 -2.45 8.35 -4.90
C ILE A 134 -1.20 7.70 -4.31
N HIS A 135 -0.36 8.52 -3.71
CA HIS A 135 0.80 8.05 -2.96
C HIS A 135 0.34 7.35 -1.66
N ILE A 136 1.16 6.45 -1.10
CA ILE A 136 0.81 5.70 0.12
C ILE A 136 0.44 6.63 1.29
N PHE A 137 1.18 7.73 1.43
CA PHE A 137 0.84 8.89 2.25
C PHE A 137 0.50 10.04 1.32
N ASP A 138 -0.76 10.48 1.32
CA ASP A 138 -1.24 11.63 0.54
C ASP A 138 -1.42 12.84 1.48
N PRO A 139 -0.53 13.86 1.39
CA PRO A 139 -0.58 15.00 2.30
C PRO A 139 -1.88 15.78 2.26
N PHE A 140 -2.58 15.81 1.11
CA PHE A 140 -3.83 16.57 0.96
C PHE A 140 -4.98 15.87 1.68
N LEU A 141 -5.09 14.55 1.52
CA LEU A 141 -6.08 13.76 2.24
C LEU A 141 -5.85 13.81 3.75
N PHE A 142 -4.59 13.67 4.18
CA PHE A 142 -4.25 13.75 5.60
C PHE A 142 -4.56 15.13 6.18
N ALA A 143 -4.11 16.20 5.52
CA ALA A 143 -4.32 17.58 5.99
C ALA A 143 -5.80 17.97 6.01
N ALA A 144 -6.59 17.55 5.01
CA ALA A 144 -8.03 17.82 4.98
C ALA A 144 -8.75 17.17 6.18
N HIS A 145 -8.43 15.91 6.50
CA HIS A 145 -8.99 15.26 7.68
C HIS A 145 -8.51 15.92 8.98
N ALA A 146 -7.22 16.24 9.09
CA ALA A 146 -6.67 16.91 10.27
C ALA A 146 -7.32 18.29 10.50
N ALA A 147 -7.53 19.07 9.44
CA ALA A 147 -8.22 20.36 9.51
C ALA A 147 -9.69 20.21 9.93
N ALA A 148 -10.41 19.24 9.38
CA ALA A 148 -11.79 18.95 9.78
C ALA A 148 -11.90 18.53 11.25
N LEU A 149 -11.00 17.67 11.72
CA LEU A 149 -10.91 17.26 13.11
C LEU A 149 -10.58 18.45 14.03
N LEU A 150 -9.69 19.34 13.61
CA LEU A 150 -9.37 20.55 14.36
C LEU A 150 -10.57 21.51 14.45
N LEU A 151 -11.29 21.74 13.33
CA LEU A 151 -12.50 22.56 13.32
C LEU A 151 -13.56 22.00 14.28
N TRP A 152 -13.73 20.68 14.29
CA TRP A 152 -14.64 20.00 15.21
C TRP A 152 -14.19 20.13 16.67
N ALA A 153 -12.91 19.87 16.96
CA ALA A 153 -12.35 19.95 18.30
C ALA A 153 -12.42 21.36 18.90
N LEU A 154 -12.28 22.40 18.08
CA LEU A 154 -12.41 23.80 18.48
C LEU A 154 -13.87 24.28 18.58
N GLY A 155 -14.85 23.44 18.22
CA GLY A 155 -16.26 23.84 18.17
C GLY A 155 -16.56 24.92 17.13
N ALA A 156 -15.66 25.11 16.15
CA ALA A 156 -15.76 26.18 15.16
C ALA A 156 -16.87 25.96 14.13
N ALA A 157 -17.30 24.72 13.93
CA ALA A 157 -18.40 24.35 13.06
C ALA A 157 -19.05 23.03 13.50
N ALA A 158 -20.33 22.86 13.14
CA ALA A 158 -21.09 21.65 13.47
C ALA A 158 -20.53 20.42 12.73
N PRO A 159 -20.30 19.27 13.39
CA PRO A 159 -19.73 18.09 12.74
C PRO A 159 -20.63 17.54 11.62
N GLN A 160 -21.95 17.74 11.73
CA GLN A 160 -22.93 17.38 10.69
C GLN A 160 -22.78 18.18 9.39
N VAL A 161 -21.98 19.25 9.39
CA VAL A 161 -21.62 20.02 8.19
C VAL A 161 -20.18 19.73 7.79
N VAL A 162 -19.24 19.77 8.76
CA VAL A 162 -17.80 19.62 8.52
C VAL A 162 -17.47 18.29 7.84
N PHE A 163 -17.97 17.17 8.36
CA PHE A 163 -17.59 15.85 7.85
C PHE A 163 -18.26 15.49 6.51
N PRO A 164 -19.55 15.79 6.26
CA PRO A 164 -20.11 15.64 4.92
C PRO A 164 -19.38 16.45 3.86
N VAL A 165 -19.01 17.70 4.16
CA VAL A 165 -18.20 18.55 3.25
C VAL A 165 -16.81 17.93 3.02
N LEU A 166 -16.15 17.45 4.08
CA LEU A 166 -14.87 16.74 3.97
C LEU A 166 -14.99 15.54 3.04
N TYR A 167 -15.97 14.65 3.25
CA TYR A 167 -16.08 13.44 2.44
C TYR A 167 -16.53 13.72 1.00
N ALA A 168 -17.34 14.75 0.77
CA ALA A 168 -17.61 15.26 -0.58
C ALA A 168 -16.31 15.73 -1.26
N PHE A 169 -15.48 16.50 -0.55
CA PHE A 169 -14.15 16.91 -1.03
C PHE A 169 -13.24 15.71 -1.32
N VAL A 170 -13.20 14.70 -0.44
CA VAL A 170 -12.41 13.47 -0.63
C VAL A 170 -12.84 12.74 -1.90
N VAL A 171 -14.15 12.57 -2.12
CA VAL A 171 -14.68 11.94 -3.35
C VAL A 171 -14.26 12.73 -4.58
N LEU A 172 -14.46 14.06 -4.58
CA LEU A 172 -14.06 14.92 -5.69
C LEU A 172 -12.54 14.86 -5.94
N TYR A 173 -11.74 14.80 -4.88
CA TYR A 173 -10.29 14.65 -4.97
C TYR A 173 -9.89 13.33 -5.64
N TYR A 174 -10.48 12.19 -5.24
CA TYR A 174 -10.22 10.90 -5.87
C TYR A 174 -10.63 10.88 -7.35
N VAL A 175 -11.78 11.48 -7.69
CA VAL A 175 -12.22 11.63 -9.09
C VAL A 175 -11.23 12.47 -9.88
N TRP A 176 -10.87 13.65 -9.39
CA TRP A 176 -9.90 14.53 -10.03
C TRP A 176 -8.55 13.84 -10.23
N ARG A 177 -7.99 13.21 -9.19
CA ARG A 177 -6.74 12.45 -9.27
C ARG A 177 -6.81 11.32 -10.28
N THR A 178 -7.93 10.62 -10.35
CA THR A 178 -8.15 9.54 -11.33
C THR A 178 -8.17 10.07 -12.76
N LEU A 179 -8.84 11.20 -13.00
CA LEU A 179 -8.87 11.86 -14.31
C LEU A 179 -7.49 12.37 -14.73
N VAL A 180 -6.75 13.00 -13.82
CA VAL A 180 -5.37 13.44 -14.07
C VAL A 180 -4.49 12.24 -14.42
N HIS A 181 -4.52 11.17 -13.61
CA HIS A 181 -3.76 9.95 -13.88
C HIS A 181 -4.08 9.38 -15.27
N ARG A 182 -5.37 9.23 -15.62
CA ARG A 182 -5.79 8.70 -16.92
C ARG A 182 -5.26 9.55 -18.08
N ARG A 183 -5.40 10.87 -18.01
CA ARG A 183 -4.91 11.82 -19.04
C ARG A 183 -3.40 11.76 -19.16
N THR A 184 -2.69 11.74 -18.05
CA THR A 184 -1.23 11.67 -18.03
C THR A 184 -0.75 10.34 -18.60
N ALA A 185 -1.31 9.21 -18.16
CA ALA A 185 -0.97 7.89 -18.67
C ALA A 185 -1.20 7.76 -20.18
N SER A 186 -2.32 8.30 -20.71
CA SER A 186 -2.57 8.30 -22.15
C SER A 186 -1.63 9.20 -22.96
N SER A 187 -1.05 10.22 -22.33
CA SER A 187 -0.09 11.13 -23.00
C SER A 187 1.34 10.60 -23.04
N LEU A 188 1.69 9.62 -22.19
CA LEU A 188 3.08 9.13 -22.06
C LEU A 188 3.71 8.67 -23.37
N PRO A 189 3.05 7.87 -24.24
CA PRO A 189 3.66 7.44 -25.50
C PRO A 189 4.00 8.61 -26.43
N GLY A 190 3.24 9.71 -26.39
CA GLY A 190 3.55 10.92 -27.18
C GLY A 190 4.66 11.79 -26.58
N LEU A 191 4.98 11.59 -25.30
CA LEU A 191 6.06 12.28 -24.60
C LEU A 191 7.38 11.49 -24.62
N ASP A 192 7.35 10.21 -25.00
CA ASP A 192 8.53 9.35 -25.06
C ASP A 192 9.11 9.30 -26.48
N PRO A 193 10.30 9.87 -26.74
CA PRO A 193 10.97 9.78 -28.02
C PRO A 193 11.31 8.33 -28.43
N GLU A 194 11.40 7.43 -27.46
CA GLU A 194 11.75 6.01 -27.64
C GLU A 194 10.51 5.11 -27.59
N ALA A 195 9.30 5.64 -27.78
CA ALA A 195 8.08 4.87 -27.71
C ALA A 195 8.04 3.78 -28.81
N ALA A 196 7.87 2.52 -28.39
CA ALA A 196 7.62 1.42 -29.32
C ALA A 196 6.27 0.75 -29.06
N GLU A 197 5.69 0.17 -30.12
CA GLU A 197 4.42 -0.55 -30.05
C GLU A 197 4.53 -1.78 -29.14
N GLY A 198 3.59 -1.95 -28.22
CA GLY A 198 3.55 -3.07 -27.26
C GLY A 198 4.30 -2.83 -25.95
N GLU A 199 4.99 -1.69 -25.79
CA GLU A 199 5.57 -1.28 -24.50
C GLU A 199 4.49 -0.79 -23.53
N ARG A 200 4.64 -1.13 -22.25
CA ARG A 200 3.68 -0.75 -21.21
C ARG A 200 4.28 0.27 -20.26
N TYR A 201 3.56 1.37 -20.05
CA TYR A 201 3.93 2.42 -19.12
C TYR A 201 3.16 2.29 -17.81
N ILE A 202 3.85 2.51 -16.71
CA ILE A 202 3.29 2.52 -15.37
C ILE A 202 3.63 3.85 -14.76
N LEU A 203 2.59 4.59 -14.42
CA LEU A 203 2.66 5.90 -13.82
C LEU A 203 2.49 5.74 -12.31
N ILE A 204 3.48 6.17 -11.54
CA ILE A 204 3.54 5.97 -10.08
C ILE A 204 3.43 7.34 -9.40
N PRO A 205 2.44 7.54 -8.52
CA PRO A 205 2.23 8.81 -7.85
C PRO A 205 3.36 9.11 -6.86
N THR A 206 3.68 10.40 -6.72
CA THR A 206 4.64 10.88 -5.71
C THR A 206 3.93 11.75 -4.67
N LEU A 207 4.67 12.20 -3.65
CA LEU A 207 4.16 13.17 -2.68
C LEU A 207 3.70 14.50 -3.31
N LYS A 208 4.21 14.83 -4.51
CA LYS A 208 3.77 15.99 -5.27
C LYS A 208 2.72 15.54 -6.30
N PRO A 209 1.47 16.01 -6.24
CA PRO A 209 0.40 15.52 -7.13
C PRO A 209 0.67 15.68 -8.63
N ALA A 210 1.50 16.66 -9.02
CA ALA A 210 1.88 16.94 -10.40
C ALA A 210 3.18 16.24 -10.84
N SER A 211 3.81 15.45 -9.97
CA SER A 211 5.04 14.71 -10.28
C SER A 211 4.79 13.22 -10.17
N TRP A 212 5.36 12.48 -11.12
CA TRP A 212 5.18 11.04 -11.23
C TRP A 212 6.51 10.36 -11.49
N ASN A 213 6.69 9.16 -10.94
CA ASN A 213 7.72 8.25 -11.44
C ASN A 213 7.10 7.43 -12.58
N VAL A 214 7.92 7.09 -13.58
CA VAL A 214 7.49 6.36 -14.76
C VAL A 214 8.35 5.12 -14.90
N VAL A 215 7.71 3.96 -15.02
CA VAL A 215 8.36 2.70 -15.39
C VAL A 215 7.81 2.26 -16.73
N LYS A 216 8.68 2.00 -17.69
CA LYS A 216 8.34 1.44 -18.99
C LYS A 216 8.90 0.02 -19.09
N GLN A 217 8.03 -0.94 -19.34
CA GLN A 217 8.41 -2.32 -19.60
C GLN A 217 8.74 -2.48 -21.09
N LEU A 218 9.98 -2.87 -21.38
CA LEU A 218 10.50 -3.09 -22.72
C LEU A 218 10.16 -4.51 -23.21
N LYS A 219 10.26 -4.74 -24.52
CA LYS A 219 9.97 -6.06 -25.14
C LYS A 219 10.94 -7.17 -24.72
N ASP A 220 12.19 -6.79 -24.45
CA ASP A 220 13.25 -7.71 -24.00
C ASP A 220 13.14 -8.04 -22.50
N GLY A 221 12.08 -7.59 -21.82
CA GLY A 221 11.86 -7.81 -20.38
C GLY A 221 12.58 -6.81 -19.47
N ALA A 222 13.43 -5.93 -20.03
CA ALA A 222 14.07 -4.88 -19.24
C ALA A 222 13.09 -3.74 -18.90
N PHE A 223 13.47 -2.94 -17.90
CA PHE A 223 12.67 -1.82 -17.43
C PHE A 223 13.41 -0.50 -17.64
N ARG A 224 12.74 0.49 -18.20
CA ARG A 224 13.22 1.86 -18.31
C ARG A 224 12.55 2.73 -17.26
N ILE A 225 13.37 3.47 -16.50
CA ILE A 225 12.94 4.16 -15.28
C ILE A 225 13.16 5.65 -15.48
N GLY A 226 12.14 6.45 -15.19
CA GLY A 226 12.15 7.88 -15.39
C GLY A 226 11.23 8.61 -14.44
N ASP A 227 11.14 9.91 -14.65
CA ASP A 227 10.21 10.79 -13.97
C ASP A 227 9.51 11.72 -14.95
N LEU A 228 8.28 12.09 -14.60
CA LEU A 228 7.48 13.06 -15.30
C LEU A 228 7.25 14.26 -14.38
N ARG A 229 7.85 15.39 -14.73
CA ARG A 229 7.78 16.64 -13.95
C ARG A 229 7.43 17.79 -14.87
N GLY A 230 6.38 18.55 -14.54
CA GLY A 230 5.96 19.70 -15.34
C GLY A 230 5.65 19.35 -16.80
N GLY A 231 5.15 18.14 -17.07
CA GLY A 231 4.86 17.65 -18.42
C GLY A 231 6.08 17.16 -19.22
N LYS A 232 7.29 17.26 -18.67
CA LYS A 232 8.52 16.74 -19.31
C LYS A 232 8.87 15.35 -18.77
N LEU A 233 8.91 14.37 -19.65
CA LEU A 233 9.41 13.03 -19.36
C LEU A 233 10.94 13.03 -19.38
N SER A 234 11.57 12.39 -18.40
CA SER A 234 13.03 12.26 -18.33
C SER A 234 13.41 10.86 -17.89
N TRP A 235 14.21 10.17 -18.71
CA TRP A 235 14.72 8.84 -18.40
C TRP A 235 15.97 8.94 -17.53
N THR A 236 16.01 8.17 -16.45
CA THR A 236 17.06 8.22 -15.42
C THR A 236 17.86 6.93 -15.33
N GLY A 237 17.45 5.87 -16.04
CA GLY A 237 18.18 4.61 -16.08
C GLY A 237 17.39 3.47 -16.69
N THR A 238 18.06 2.33 -16.82
CA THR A 238 17.50 1.07 -17.30
C THR A 238 17.92 -0.03 -16.33
N ALA A 239 16.97 -0.86 -15.90
CA ALA A 239 17.23 -2.07 -15.16
C ALA A 239 17.09 -3.26 -16.13
N ARG A 240 18.16 -4.02 -16.30
CA ARG A 240 18.18 -5.28 -17.05
C ARG A 240 18.31 -6.40 -16.05
N CYS A 241 17.42 -7.37 -16.12
CA CYS A 241 17.41 -8.46 -15.16
C CYS A 241 18.42 -9.51 -15.63
N GLU A 242 19.36 -9.83 -14.76
CA GLU A 242 20.37 -10.84 -15.04
C GLU A 242 19.75 -12.24 -14.99
N GLU A 243 20.31 -13.14 -15.78
CA GLU A 243 19.97 -14.56 -15.80
C GLU A 243 21.19 -15.36 -15.35
N HIS A 244 21.01 -16.23 -14.36
CA HIS A 244 22.05 -17.10 -13.82
C HIS A 244 21.41 -18.26 -13.05
N GLU A 245 22.09 -19.41 -12.97
CA GLU A 245 21.58 -20.56 -12.21
C GLU A 245 21.34 -20.22 -10.73
N ALA A 246 22.26 -19.48 -10.10
CA ALA A 246 22.07 -18.94 -8.76
C ALA A 246 20.76 -18.13 -8.61
N ILE A 247 20.39 -17.35 -9.63
CA ILE A 247 19.14 -16.57 -9.62
C ILE A 247 17.93 -17.50 -9.64
N ASP A 248 17.96 -18.56 -10.45
CA ASP A 248 16.91 -19.57 -10.48
C ASP A 248 16.81 -20.34 -9.16
N GLN A 249 17.94 -20.75 -8.58
CA GLN A 249 17.99 -21.42 -7.29
C GLN A 249 17.45 -20.54 -6.16
N SER A 250 17.74 -19.23 -6.20
CA SER A 250 17.24 -18.28 -5.20
C SER A 250 15.71 -18.22 -5.14
N LYS A 251 15.00 -18.56 -6.22
CA LYS A 251 13.52 -18.57 -6.28
C LYS A 251 12.89 -19.61 -5.35
N PHE A 252 13.65 -20.58 -4.85
CA PHE A 252 13.17 -21.56 -3.88
C PHE A 252 13.21 -21.04 -2.43
N ASP A 253 14.02 -20.01 -2.14
CA ASP A 253 14.11 -19.41 -0.81
C ASP A 253 12.81 -18.67 -0.42
N ALA A 254 12.45 -18.75 0.86
CA ALA A 254 11.20 -18.19 1.36
C ALA A 254 11.12 -16.66 1.23
N SER A 255 12.24 -15.95 1.35
CA SER A 255 12.32 -14.48 1.22
C SER A 255 12.04 -14.06 -0.22
N VAL A 256 12.67 -14.72 -1.19
CA VAL A 256 12.48 -14.44 -2.63
C VAL A 256 11.06 -14.82 -3.07
N ARG A 257 10.55 -15.99 -2.65
CA ARG A 257 9.16 -16.39 -2.94
C ARG A 257 8.15 -15.37 -2.43
N SER A 258 8.37 -14.84 -1.23
CA SER A 258 7.50 -13.82 -0.65
C SER A 258 7.57 -12.49 -1.42
N PHE A 259 8.77 -12.13 -1.88
CA PHE A 259 8.99 -10.95 -2.71
C PHE A 259 8.34 -11.05 -4.09
N LEU A 260 8.57 -12.14 -4.81
CA LEU A 260 8.02 -12.39 -6.15
C LEU A 260 6.49 -12.56 -6.12
N TYR A 261 5.94 -13.04 -5.00
CA TYR A 261 4.49 -13.06 -4.81
C TYR A 261 3.88 -11.66 -4.69
N PHE A 262 4.63 -10.73 -4.10
CA PHE A 262 4.18 -9.36 -3.85
C PHE A 262 4.26 -8.48 -5.11
N THR A 263 5.27 -8.68 -5.97
CA THR A 263 5.50 -7.79 -7.12
C THR A 263 5.72 -8.53 -8.44
N SER A 264 5.09 -8.01 -9.51
CA SER A 264 5.35 -8.39 -10.89
C SER A 264 6.42 -7.53 -11.58
N PHE A 265 7.06 -6.62 -10.83
CA PHE A 265 8.08 -5.68 -11.31
C PHE A 265 9.46 -6.00 -10.74
N ALA A 266 9.65 -7.28 -10.38
CA ALA A 266 10.89 -7.78 -9.86
C ALA A 266 11.94 -7.85 -10.98
N CYS A 267 13.15 -7.45 -10.64
CA CYS A 267 14.34 -7.61 -11.45
C CYS A 267 15.47 -8.17 -10.59
N SER A 268 16.37 -8.95 -11.19
CA SER A 268 17.43 -9.68 -10.50
C SER A 268 18.80 -9.17 -10.91
N GLU A 269 19.72 -9.13 -9.96
CA GLU A 269 21.16 -8.92 -10.13
C GLU A 269 21.89 -9.99 -9.31
N MET A 270 23.05 -10.43 -9.79
CA MET A 270 23.90 -11.41 -9.12
C MET A 270 25.32 -10.89 -9.00
N THR A 271 25.94 -11.12 -7.84
CA THR A 271 27.35 -10.85 -7.61
C THR A 271 28.02 -12.13 -7.15
N GLU A 272 29.06 -12.55 -7.88
CA GLU A 272 29.89 -13.68 -7.51
C GLU A 272 30.96 -13.23 -6.51
N HIS A 273 31.12 -14.02 -5.44
CA HIS A 273 32.10 -13.82 -4.40
C HIS A 273 33.00 -15.05 -4.29
N ALA A 274 34.16 -14.93 -3.64
CA ALA A 274 35.06 -16.06 -3.46
C ALA A 274 34.38 -17.25 -2.76
N TRP A 275 33.45 -16.98 -1.84
CA TRP A 275 32.70 -17.94 -1.04
C TRP A 275 31.39 -18.44 -1.69
N GLY A 276 30.93 -17.87 -2.81
CA GLY A 276 29.67 -18.25 -3.44
C GLY A 276 28.97 -17.11 -4.17
N TYR A 277 27.64 -16.99 -3.99
CA TYR A 277 26.80 -16.06 -4.76
C TYR A 277 25.94 -15.17 -3.87
N GLU A 278 25.84 -13.90 -4.23
CA GLU A 278 24.86 -12.96 -3.72
C GLU A 278 23.83 -12.67 -4.81
N VAL A 279 22.58 -13.07 -4.59
CA VAL A 279 21.47 -12.78 -5.51
C VAL A 279 20.56 -11.74 -4.89
N ARG A 280 20.36 -10.65 -5.62
CA ARG A 280 19.48 -9.54 -5.22
C ARG A 280 18.31 -9.41 -6.19
N TRP A 281 17.11 -9.51 -5.64
CA TRP A 281 15.86 -9.15 -6.29
C TRP A 281 15.40 -7.79 -5.81
N PHE A 282 14.93 -6.94 -6.72
CA PHE A 282 14.44 -5.61 -6.40
C PHE A 282 13.25 -5.21 -7.28
N ASP A 283 12.40 -4.30 -6.76
CA ASP A 283 11.20 -3.84 -7.47
C ASP A 283 11.52 -2.50 -8.13
N VAL A 284 11.49 -2.48 -9.46
CA VAL A 284 11.92 -1.32 -10.26
C VAL A 284 11.07 -0.06 -10.04
N ARG A 285 9.86 -0.22 -9.48
CA ARG A 285 8.95 0.90 -9.19
C ARG A 285 9.46 1.79 -8.06
N TYR A 286 10.20 1.23 -7.10
CA TYR A 286 10.57 1.92 -5.88
C TYR A 286 11.98 2.51 -5.93
N ARG A 287 12.43 3.03 -7.07
CA ARG A 287 13.75 3.66 -7.16
C ARG A 287 13.81 4.94 -6.33
N HIS A 288 14.70 4.98 -5.34
CA HIS A 288 15.03 6.20 -4.60
C HIS A 288 16.51 6.53 -4.78
N ARG A 289 16.78 7.67 -5.45
CA ARG A 289 18.12 8.03 -5.93
C ARG A 289 18.68 6.92 -6.84
N LYS A 290 19.76 6.24 -6.42
CA LYS A 290 20.40 5.14 -7.14
C LYS A 290 20.09 3.76 -6.56
N GLN A 291 19.26 3.67 -5.51
CA GLN A 291 18.99 2.41 -4.82
C GLN A 291 17.53 1.99 -4.97
N TYR A 292 17.32 0.68 -4.97
CA TYR A 292 16.01 0.07 -4.76
C TYR A 292 15.95 -0.39 -3.30
N PRO A 293 15.15 0.28 -2.45
CA PRO A 293 15.08 0.01 -1.04
C PRO A 293 14.26 -1.24 -0.73
N PHE A 294 13.34 -1.65 -1.60
CA PHE A 294 12.55 -2.86 -1.43
C PHE A 294 13.20 -4.02 -2.18
N VAL A 295 13.82 -4.93 -1.43
CA VAL A 295 14.66 -6.01 -1.96
C VAL A 295 14.40 -7.34 -1.29
N ALA A 296 14.68 -8.42 -1.99
CA ALA A 296 14.99 -9.71 -1.40
C ALA A 296 16.42 -10.10 -1.78
N VAL A 297 17.22 -10.51 -0.81
CA VAL A 297 18.61 -10.92 -1.02
C VAL A 297 18.83 -12.30 -0.45
N VAL A 298 19.49 -13.15 -1.23
CA VAL A 298 19.87 -14.50 -0.85
C VAL A 298 21.36 -14.64 -1.06
N VAL A 299 22.03 -15.12 -0.03
CA VAL A 299 23.46 -15.45 -0.02
C VAL A 299 23.55 -16.97 -0.07
N MET A 300 24.33 -17.51 -1.00
CA MET A 300 24.48 -18.95 -1.22
C MET A 300 25.97 -19.31 -1.31
N ASP A 301 26.30 -20.56 -0.99
CA ASP A 301 27.61 -21.12 -1.31
C ASP A 301 27.71 -21.50 -2.80
N ARG A 302 28.84 -22.08 -3.21
CA ARG A 302 29.09 -22.51 -4.60
C ARG A 302 28.20 -23.67 -5.06
N ASP A 303 27.59 -24.40 -4.14
CA ASP A 303 26.64 -25.48 -4.40
C ASP A 303 25.18 -24.98 -4.36
N TYR A 304 24.98 -23.66 -4.39
CA TYR A 304 23.69 -22.96 -4.34
C TYR A 304 22.89 -23.18 -3.05
N LYS A 305 23.53 -23.66 -1.98
CA LYS A 305 22.86 -23.81 -0.69
C LYS A 305 22.76 -22.46 -0.01
N THR A 306 21.56 -22.10 0.44
CA THR A 306 21.31 -20.83 1.12
C THR A 306 22.07 -20.75 2.45
N LEU A 307 22.97 -19.77 2.55
CA LEU A 307 23.69 -19.38 3.76
C LEU A 307 22.88 -18.38 4.59
N GLY A 308 22.14 -17.49 3.93
CA GLY A 308 21.25 -16.54 4.57
C GLY A 308 20.35 -15.80 3.59
N SER A 309 19.19 -15.36 4.03
CA SER A 309 18.28 -14.57 3.21
C SER A 309 17.59 -13.46 3.98
N TYR A 310 17.19 -12.43 3.25
CA TYR A 310 16.47 -11.28 3.75
C TYR A 310 15.47 -10.79 2.71
N VAL A 311 14.33 -10.28 3.16
CA VAL A 311 13.41 -9.51 2.32
C VAL A 311 12.91 -8.32 3.12
N GLY A 312 12.79 -7.15 2.50
CA GLY A 312 12.19 -5.96 3.11
C GLY A 312 12.76 -4.64 2.61
N TRP A 313 12.44 -3.57 3.35
CA TRP A 313 12.89 -2.21 3.07
C TRP A 313 14.22 -1.95 3.80
N LEU A 314 15.32 -1.88 3.07
CA LEU A 314 16.65 -1.69 3.68
C LEU A 314 17.62 -0.97 2.74
N SER A 315 18.52 -0.18 3.32
CA SER A 315 19.69 0.35 2.61
C SER A 315 20.79 -0.71 2.51
N ASP A 316 21.62 -0.62 1.48
CA ASP A 316 22.70 -1.60 1.21
C ASP A 316 23.65 -1.78 2.41
N GLU A 317 24.04 -0.70 3.09
CA GLU A 317 24.92 -0.76 4.28
C GLU A 317 24.31 -1.58 5.43
N ARG A 318 22.99 -1.45 5.65
CA ARG A 318 22.30 -2.20 6.70
C ARG A 318 22.14 -3.67 6.31
N LEU A 319 22.12 -3.96 5.00
CA LEU A 319 21.91 -5.29 4.45
C LEU A 319 23.16 -6.13 4.65
N GLN A 320 24.33 -5.58 4.29
CA GLN A 320 25.63 -6.23 4.50
C GLN A 320 25.85 -6.61 5.97
N LYS A 321 25.54 -5.70 6.90
CA LYS A 321 25.64 -5.96 8.34
C LYS A 321 24.70 -7.08 8.80
N ARG A 322 23.48 -7.12 8.25
CA ARG A 322 22.45 -8.10 8.65
C ARG A 322 22.73 -9.50 8.12
N LEU A 323 23.23 -9.60 6.89
CA LEU A 323 23.59 -10.86 6.26
C LEU A 323 25.01 -11.32 6.58
N ARG A 324 25.77 -10.54 7.36
CA ARG A 324 27.16 -10.80 7.74
C ARG A 324 28.06 -11.07 6.52
N MET A 325 27.82 -10.36 5.42
CA MET A 325 28.57 -10.58 4.16
C MET A 325 30.08 -10.36 4.33
N ASN A 326 30.49 -9.52 5.28
CA ASN A 326 31.90 -9.23 5.57
C ASN A 326 32.59 -10.33 6.40
N THR A 327 31.89 -11.39 6.81
CA THR A 327 32.45 -12.47 7.64
C THR A 327 32.62 -13.79 6.92
N TYR A 328 32.29 -13.84 5.62
CA TYR A 328 32.44 -15.04 4.79
C TYR A 328 33.74 -15.02 3.99
#